data_AF-A0A836RML7-F1
#
_entry.id   AF-A0A836RML7-F1
#
_cell.length_a   1.000
_cell.length_b   1.000
_cell.length_c   1.000
_cell.angle_alpha   90.00
_cell.angle_beta   90.00
_cell.angle_gamma   90.00
#
_symmetry.space_group_name_H-M   'P 1'
#
loop_
_entity.id
_entity.type
_entity.pdbx_description
1 polymer ?
#
loop_
_entity_poly.entity_id
_entity_poly.type
_entity_poly.pdbx_seq_one_letter_code
_entity_poly.pdbx_strand_id
1 'polypeptide(L)'
;MKSIGYLFLILIILFGYVWKESKLTGYSIELERLKKEKERLIGEKNRLLGILARESSVVVMERKALDLGLIFPRRNEVLEVWHR
;
A
#
# COMPACT_ATOMS: atom_id res chain seq x y z
N MET A 1 32.63 28.25 41.45
CA MET A 1 31.99 28.83 40.25
C MET A 1 32.33 28.10 38.95
N LYS A 2 33.56 27.58 38.72
CA LYS A 2 33.91 26.84 37.47
C LYS A 2 33.14 25.52 37.28
N SER A 3 32.90 24.73 38.34
CA SER A 3 32.16 23.45 38.23
C SER A 3 30.70 23.60 37.81
N ILE A 4 30.06 24.72 38.14
CA ILE A 4 28.66 24.98 37.76
C ILE A 4 28.54 25.23 36.25
N GLY A 5 29.52 25.90 35.65
CA GLY A 5 29.58 26.12 34.20
C GLY A 5 29.74 24.81 33.42
N TYR A 6 30.59 23.89 33.91
CA TYR A 6 30.74 22.56 33.30
C TYR A 6 29.46 21.72 33.42
N LEU A 7 28.78 21.78 34.56
CA LEU A 7 27.51 21.06 34.76
C LEU A 7 26.42 21.55 33.79
N PHE A 8 26.35 22.87 33.58
CA PHE A 8 25.42 23.47 32.63
C PHE A 8 25.71 23.06 31.18
N LEU A 9 27.00 23.01 30.81
CA LEU A 9 27.41 22.57 29.48
C LEU A 9 27.02 21.11 29.21
N ILE A 10 27.21 20.24 30.21
CA ILE A 10 26.82 18.81 30.15
C ILE A 10 25.31 18.67 29.96
N LEU A 11 24.52 19.46 30.69
CA LEU A 11 23.05 19.44 30.56
C LEU A 11 22.59 19.87 29.16
N ILE A 12 23.22 20.88 28.56
CA ILE A 12 22.90 21.31 27.19
C ILE A 12 23.21 20.20 26.17
N ILE A 13 24.35 19.53 26.31
CA ILE A 13 24.75 18.45 25.40
C ILE A 13 23.78 17.28 25.50
N LEU A 14 23.42 16.88 26.72
CA LEU A 14 22.42 15.83 26.98
C LEU A 14 21.05 16.20 26.39
N PHE A 15 20.61 17.45 26.57
CA PHE A 15 19.34 17.91 26.02
C PHE A 15 19.33 17.88 24.48
N GLY A 16 20.41 18.34 23.85
CA GLY A 16 20.55 18.27 22.39
C GLY A 16 20.55 16.84 21.86
N TYR A 17 21.14 15.90 22.60
CA TYR A 17 21.15 14.48 22.26
C TYR A 17 19.75 13.86 22.33
N VAL A 18 19.04 14.05 23.45
CA VAL A 18 17.66 13.55 23.64
C VAL A 18 16.70 14.15 22.61
N TRP A 19 16.86 15.44 22.29
CA TRP A 19 16.03 16.12 21.27
C TRP A 19 16.24 15.53 19.87
N LYS A 20 17.48 15.17 19.52
CA LYS A 20 17.81 14.55 18.23
C LYS A 20 17.24 13.13 18.12
N GLU A 21 17.37 12.33 19.17
CA GLU A 21 16.79 10.98 19.23
C GLU A 21 15.26 11.00 19.15
N SER A 22 14.61 11.92 19.87
CA SER A 22 13.13 12.05 19.82
C SER A 22 12.60 12.30 18.41
N LYS A 23 13.29 13.13 17.62
CA LYS A 23 12.92 13.37 16.21
C LYS A 23 13.17 12.14 15.33
N LEU A 24 14.29 11.44 15.51
CA LEU A 24 14.61 10.23 14.76
C LEU A 24 13.56 9.14 14.96
N THR A 25 13.07 8.96 16.18
CA THR A 25 12.00 8.01 16.52
C THR A 25 10.67 8.37 15.86
N GLY A 26 10.35 9.67 15.78
CA GLY A 26 9.15 10.14 15.06
C GLY A 26 9.20 9.79 13.58
N TYR A 27 10.33 10.07 12.92
CA TYR A 27 10.52 9.73 11.50
C TYR A 27 10.51 8.23 11.24
N SER A 28 11.06 7.41 12.14
CA SER A 28 11.06 5.95 11.95
C SER A 28 9.64 5.37 12.01
N ILE A 29 8.80 5.85 12.94
CA ILE A 29 7.40 5.42 13.07
C ILE A 29 6.61 5.82 11.83
N GLU A 30 6.79 7.05 11.35
CA GLU A 30 6.10 7.55 10.15
C GLU A 30 6.53 6.79 8.89
N LEU A 31 7.81 6.45 8.77
CA LEU A 31 8.35 5.66 7.67
C LEU A 31 7.79 4.23 7.68
N GLU A 32 7.65 3.62 8.84
CA GLU A 32 7.02 2.29 8.98
C GLU A 32 5.54 2.32 8.61
N ARG A 33 4.82 3.38 9.03
CA ARG A 33 3.42 3.60 8.64
C ARG A 33 3.27 3.73 7.13
N LEU A 34 4.11 4.56 6.49
CA LEU A 34 4.08 4.76 5.03
C LEU A 34 4.43 3.48 4.27
N LYS A 35 5.37 2.67 4.78
CA LYS A 35 5.71 1.37 4.18
C LYS A 35 4.51 0.42 4.19
N LYS A 36 3.81 0.31 5.33
CA LYS A 36 2.61 -0.53 5.46
C LYS A 36 1.48 -0.05 4.54
N GLU A 37 1.31 1.26 4.41
CA GLU A 37 0.30 1.84 3.53
C GLU A 37 0.62 1.58 2.04
N LYS A 38 1.89 1.69 1.63
CA LYS A 38 2.34 1.31 0.29
C LYS A 38 2.05 -0.16 -0.02
N GLU A 39 2.34 -1.08 0.90
CA GLU A 39 2.07 -2.51 0.72
C GLU A 39 0.57 -2.77 0.54
N ARG A 40 -0.28 -2.11 1.34
CA ARG A 40 -1.74 -2.17 1.19
C ARG A 40 -2.20 -1.70 -0.19
N LEU A 41 -1.72 -0.55 -0.65
CA LEU A 41 -2.09 0.02 -1.96
C LEU A 41 -1.63 -0.87 -3.13
N ILE A 42 -0.46 -1.51 -3.03
CA ILE A 42 0.00 -2.49 -4.03
C ILE A 42 -0.93 -3.70 -4.06
N GLY A 43 -1.35 -4.22 -2.90
CA GLY A 43 -2.31 -5.31 -2.82
C GLY A 43 -3.65 -4.95 -3.48
N GLU A 44 -4.16 -3.75 -3.21
CA GLU A 44 -5.40 -3.26 -3.80
C GLU A 44 -5.29 -3.06 -5.33
N LYS A 45 -4.18 -2.48 -5.79
CA LYS A 45 -3.88 -2.38 -7.23
C LYS A 45 -3.89 -3.75 -7.91
N ASN A 46 -3.22 -4.74 -7.33
CA ASN A 46 -3.15 -6.09 -7.90
C ASN A 46 -4.53 -6.75 -7.93
N ARG A 47 -5.35 -6.55 -6.89
CA ARG A 47 -6.75 -7.02 -6.88
C ARG A 47 -7.56 -6.38 -8.01
N LEU A 48 -7.47 -5.07 -8.19
CA LEU A 48 -8.18 -4.34 -9.25
C LEU A 48 -7.73 -4.76 -10.64
N LEU A 49 -6.42 -4.95 -10.85
CA LEU A 49 -5.89 -5.49 -12.10
C LEU A 49 -6.40 -6.91 -12.37
N GLY A 50 -6.52 -7.75 -11.34
CA GLY A 50 -7.13 -9.07 -11.45
C GLY A 50 -8.59 -9.02 -11.90
N ILE A 51 -9.38 -8.10 -11.34
CA ILE A 51 -10.78 -7.87 -11.75
C ILE A 51 -10.83 -7.38 -13.19
N LEU A 52 -10.01 -6.39 -13.56
CA LEU A 52 -9.96 -5.84 -14.91
C LEU A 52 -9.56 -6.90 -15.95
N ALA A 53 -8.60 -7.77 -15.62
CA ALA A 53 -8.19 -8.88 -16.49
C ALA A 53 -9.35 -9.87 -16.72
N ARG A 54 -10.17 -10.15 -15.70
CA ARG A 54 -11.36 -11.00 -15.83
C ARG A 54 -12.45 -10.33 -16.66
N GLU A 55 -12.74 -9.06 -16.41
CA GLU A 55 -13.76 -8.33 -17.19
C GLU A 55 -13.36 -8.23 -18.66
N SER A 56 -12.08 -7.97 -18.95
CA SER A 56 -11.58 -7.93 -20.33
C SER A 56 -11.63 -9.29 -21.02
N SER A 57 -11.39 -10.40 -20.31
CA SER A 57 -11.55 -11.74 -20.90
C SER A 57 -13.01 -12.05 -21.24
N VAL A 58 -13.97 -11.66 -20.39
CA VAL A 58 -15.41 -11.81 -20.66
C VAL A 58 -15.82 -11.04 -21.92
N VAL A 59 -15.35 -9.79 -22.09
CA VAL A 59 -15.63 -8.99 -23.29
C VAL A 59 -15.07 -9.64 -24.56
N VAL A 60 -13.87 -10.22 -24.49
CA VAL A 60 -13.27 -10.93 -25.63
C VAL A 60 -14.07 -12.20 -25.97
N MET A 61 -14.54 -12.93 -24.96
CA MET A 61 -15.38 -14.12 -25.17
C MET A 61 -16.75 -13.77 -25.75
N GLU A 62 -17.35 -12.68 -25.30
CA GLU A 62 -18.61 -12.14 -25.83
C GLU A 62 -18.46 -11.79 -27.31
N ARG A 63 -17.38 -11.08 -27.68
CA ARG A 63 -17.09 -10.75 -29.08
C ARG A 63 -16.91 -12.01 -29.93
N LYS A 64 -16.14 -12.99 -29.46
CA LYS A 64 -15.95 -14.26 -30.19
C LYS A 64 -17.24 -15.07 -30.35
N ALA A 65 -18.11 -15.07 -29.34
CA ALA A 65 -19.40 -15.74 -29.42
C ALA A 65 -20.30 -15.07 -30.46
N LEU A 66 -20.33 -13.74 -30.49
CA LEU A 66 -21.04 -12.96 -31.50
C LEU A 66 -20.51 -13.26 -32.92
N ASP A 67 -19.18 -13.29 -33.10
CA ASP A 67 -18.54 -13.61 -34.38
C ASP A 67 -18.91 -15.02 -34.88
N LEU A 68 -19.15 -15.94 -33.95
CA LEU A 68 -19.57 -17.32 -34.24
C LEU A 68 -21.10 -17.48 -34.34
N GLY A 69 -21.88 -16.41 -34.17
CA GLY A 69 -23.34 -16.44 -34.16
C GLY A 69 -23.95 -17.18 -32.97
N LEU A 70 -23.20 -17.32 -31.87
CA LEU A 70 -23.62 -18.00 -30.65
C LEU A 70 -24.25 -17.02 -29.67
N ILE A 71 -25.24 -17.50 -28.91
CA ILE A 71 -25.82 -16.73 -27.80
C ILE A 71 -24.83 -16.73 -26.64
N PHE A 72 -24.35 -15.55 -26.26
CA PHE A 72 -23.45 -15.40 -25.11
C PHE A 72 -24.26 -15.38 -23.80
N PRO A 73 -23.89 -16.18 -22.78
CA PRO A 73 -24.58 -16.18 -21.50
C PRO A 73 -24.45 -14.85 -20.76
N ARG A 74 -25.32 -14.60 -19.78
CA ARG A 74 -25.30 -13.33 -19.03
C ARG A 74 -24.00 -13.22 -18.23
N ARG A 75 -23.42 -12.01 -18.13
CA ARG A 75 -22.13 -11.77 -17.44
C ARG A 75 -22.02 -12.44 -16.06
N ASN A 76 -23.09 -12.43 -15.28
CA ASN A 76 -23.11 -13.01 -13.93
C ASN A 76 -22.90 -14.54 -13.94
N GLU A 77 -23.41 -15.23 -14.97
CA GLU A 77 -23.28 -16.70 -15.12
C GLU A 77 -21.85 -17.08 -15.53
N VAL A 78 -21.20 -16.25 -16.35
CA VAL A 78 -19.80 -16.46 -16.78
C VAL A 78 -18.82 -16.26 -15.62
N LEU A 79 -19.08 -15.27 -14.77
CA LEU A 79 -18.27 -15.00 -13.58
C LEU A 79 -18.39 -16.13 -12.55
N GLU A 80 -19.59 -16.71 -12.34
CA GLU A 80 -19.80 -17.86 -11.43
C GLU A 80 -19.01 -19.11 -11.84
N VAL A 81 -18.93 -19.41 -13.14
CA VAL A 81 -18.18 -20.58 -13.66
C VAL A 81 -16.67 -20.43 -13.42
N TRP A 82 -16.14 -19.22 -13.48
CA TRP A 82 -14.72 -18.94 -13.19
C TRP A 82 -14.39 -18.84 -11.68
N HIS A 83 -15.41 -18.87 -10.83
CA HIS A 83 -15.27 -18.88 -9.37
C HIS A 83 -15.21 -20.28 -8.76
N ARG A 84 -15.51 -21.33 -9.54
CA ARG A 84 -15.23 -22.74 -9.21
C ARG A 84 -13.83 -23.15 -9.64
#